data_AF-A0A0L6UUF2-F1
#
_entry.id   AF-A0A0L6UUF2-F1
#
_cell.length_a   1.000
_cell.length_b   1.000
_cell.length_c   1.000
_cell.angle_alpha   90.00
_cell.angle_beta   90.00
_cell.angle_gamma   90.00
#
_symmetry.space_group_name_H-M   'P 1'
#
loop_
_entity.id
_entity.type
_entity.pdbx_description
1 polymer ?
#
loop_
_entity_poly.entity_id
_entity_poly.type
_entity_poly.pdbx_seq_one_letter_code
_entity_poly.pdbx_strand_id
1 'polypeptide(L)'
;MKAFMAVTAHGITPDWNMIDVLIGIPAVQGWHTGSNFGKILVNILNDLELSNKLISITDDNASSNSTLASRVEHCLGGIFEANSQLLGCMAHVINLTAVERKTVSVVNRVFSSNLY
;
A
#
# COMPACT_ATOMS: atom_id res chain seq x y z
N MET A 1 22.82 -5.28 -5.12
CA MET A 1 21.46 -5.84 -5.07
C MET A 1 20.55 -4.89 -5.83
N LYS A 2 19.68 -5.37 -6.73
CA LYS A 2 18.63 -4.54 -7.35
C LYS A 2 17.34 -4.82 -6.60
N ALA A 3 16.69 -3.78 -6.11
CA ALA A 3 15.33 -3.87 -5.56
C ALA A 3 14.36 -3.10 -6.43
N PHE A 4 13.11 -3.51 -6.36
CA PHE A 4 12.00 -2.89 -7.07
C PHE A 4 10.88 -2.64 -6.07
N MET A 5 10.15 -1.55 -6.28
CA MET A 5 8.95 -1.25 -5.52
C MET A 5 7.78 -1.40 -6.50
N ALA A 6 6.91 -2.39 -6.30
CA ALA A 6 5.68 -2.49 -7.06
C ALA A 6 4.62 -1.60 -6.43
N VAL A 7 3.97 -0.76 -7.22
CA VAL A 7 2.88 0.10 -6.77
C VAL A 7 1.63 -0.25 -7.56
N THR A 8 0.59 -0.63 -6.85
CA THR A 8 -0.71 -0.99 -7.40
C THR A 8 -1.75 0.00 -6.89
N ALA A 9 -2.54 0.56 -7.81
CA ALA A 9 -3.67 1.41 -7.48
C ALA A 9 -4.94 0.57 -7.43
N HIS A 10 -5.68 0.73 -6.33
CA HIS A 10 -6.99 0.12 -6.15
C HIS A 10 -8.06 1.21 -6.09
N GLY A 11 -9.20 0.96 -6.71
CA GLY A 11 -10.31 1.91 -6.74
C GLY A 11 -11.63 1.26 -7.09
N ILE A 12 -12.69 2.06 -7.11
CA ILE A 12 -14.04 1.64 -7.51
C ILE A 12 -14.56 2.65 -8.53
N THR A 13 -15.09 2.18 -9.65
CA THR A 13 -15.73 3.04 -10.65
C THR A 13 -17.12 3.50 -10.18
N PRO A 14 -17.73 4.53 -10.80
CA PRO A 14 -19.12 4.90 -10.52
C PRO A 14 -20.13 3.75 -10.69
N ASP A 15 -19.81 2.78 -11.57
CA ASP A 15 -20.63 1.58 -11.82
C ASP A 15 -20.34 0.43 -10.84
N TRP A 16 -19.64 0.70 -9.72
CA TRP A 16 -19.27 -0.27 -8.70
C TRP A 16 -18.33 -1.39 -9.15
N ASN A 17 -17.57 -1.16 -10.22
CA ASN A 17 -16.55 -2.11 -10.66
C ASN A 17 -15.23 -1.85 -9.93
N MET A 18 -14.60 -2.93 -9.48
CA MET A 18 -13.26 -2.86 -8.87
C MET A 18 -12.20 -2.52 -9.92
N ILE A 19 -11.31 -1.62 -9.55
CA ILE A 19 -10.09 -1.32 -10.29
C ILE A 19 -8.92 -1.87 -9.47
N ASP A 20 -8.07 -2.66 -10.12
CA ASP A 20 -6.80 -3.14 -9.60
C ASP A 20 -5.77 -3.05 -10.72
N VAL A 21 -4.89 -2.04 -10.65
CA VAL A 21 -3.97 -1.71 -11.74
C VAL A 21 -2.57 -1.47 -11.19
N LEU A 22 -1.60 -2.19 -11.75
CA LEU A 22 -0.19 -1.91 -11.53
C LEU A 22 0.19 -0.58 -12.18
N ILE A 23 0.55 0.41 -11.38
CA ILE A 23 0.87 1.77 -11.85
C ILE A 23 2.37 2.07 -11.88
N GLY A 24 3.21 1.22 -11.29
CA GLY A 24 4.66 1.36 -11.39
C GLY A 24 5.44 0.20 -10.81
N ILE A 25 6.61 -0.08 -11.41
CA ILE A 25 7.66 -0.94 -10.85
C ILE A 25 9.02 -0.23 -10.98
N PRO A 26 9.23 0.91 -10.32
CA PRO A 26 10.53 1.56 -10.30
C PRO A 26 11.60 0.67 -9.68
N ALA A 27 12.78 0.66 -10.29
CA ALA A 27 13.99 0.19 -9.64
C ALA A 27 14.35 1.16 -8.50
N VAL A 28 14.51 0.63 -7.29
CA VAL A 28 14.91 1.40 -6.12
C VAL A 28 16.41 1.68 -6.23
N GLN A 29 16.76 2.94 -6.41
CA GLN A 29 18.14 3.41 -6.43
C GLN A 29 18.50 4.03 -5.07
N GLY A 30 19.74 3.84 -4.64
CA GLY A 30 20.25 4.38 -3.38
C GLY A 30 19.82 3.56 -2.16
N TRP A 31 19.64 4.23 -1.02
CA TRP A 31 19.36 3.59 0.26
C TRP A 31 17.90 3.15 0.35
N HIS A 32 17.66 1.94 0.87
CA HIS A 32 16.31 1.36 1.04
C HIS A 32 15.67 1.88 2.32
N THR A 33 15.48 3.20 2.40
CA THR A 33 14.83 3.86 3.53
C THR A 33 13.38 4.17 3.19
N GLY A 34 12.51 4.21 4.21
CA GLY A 34 11.12 4.63 4.04
C GLY A 34 11.00 6.00 3.37
N SER A 35 11.91 6.93 3.68
CA SER A 35 11.95 8.25 3.03
C SER A 35 12.21 8.17 1.53
N ASN A 36 13.06 7.24 1.08
CA ASN A 36 13.30 7.03 -0.35
C ASN A 36 12.07 6.44 -1.05
N PHE A 37 11.45 5.43 -0.45
CA PHE A 37 10.20 4.84 -0.96
C PHE A 37 9.07 5.88 -1.04
N GLY A 38 8.94 6.75 -0.03
CA GLY A 38 7.95 7.82 -0.03
C GLY A 38 8.16 8.82 -1.17
N LYS A 39 9.42 9.19 -1.48
CA LYS A 39 9.72 10.03 -2.65
C LYS A 39 9.36 9.35 -3.96
N ILE A 40 9.72 8.07 -4.10
CA ILE A 40 9.41 7.27 -5.30
C ILE A 40 7.89 7.21 -5.51
N LEU A 41 7.13 6.92 -4.45
CA LEU A 41 5.67 6.86 -4.50
C LEU A 41 5.05 8.21 -4.88
N VAL A 42 5.48 9.31 -4.26
CA VAL A 42 4.99 10.67 -4.58
C VAL A 42 5.26 11.02 -6.04
N ASN A 43 6.43 10.65 -6.57
CA ASN A 43 6.75 10.89 -7.98
C ASN A 43 5.79 10.14 -8.90
N ILE A 44 5.54 8.84 -8.65
CA ILE A 44 4.57 8.05 -9.43
C ILE A 44 3.17 8.69 -9.37
N LEU A 45 2.72 9.09 -8.19
CA LEU A 45 1.41 9.71 -8.01
C LEU A 45 1.30 11.05 -8.75
N ASN A 46 2.35 11.86 -8.74
CA ASN A 46 2.38 13.13 -9.46
C ASN A 46 2.41 12.91 -10.98
N ASP A 47 3.25 12.00 -11.48
CA ASP A 47 3.39 11.69 -12.90
C ASP A 47 2.07 11.18 -13.52
N LEU A 48 1.22 10.55 -12.70
CA LEU A 48 -0.10 10.04 -13.10
C LEU A 48 -1.26 10.96 -12.69
N GLU A 49 -0.98 12.13 -12.12
CA GLU A 49 -1.98 13.08 -11.60
C GLU A 49 -2.96 12.45 -10.56
N LEU A 50 -2.46 11.48 -9.79
CA LEU A 50 -3.21 10.73 -8.78
C LEU A 50 -3.02 11.26 -7.36
N SER A 51 -2.11 12.19 -7.12
CA SER A 51 -1.79 12.70 -5.77
C SER A 51 -3.02 13.19 -4.99
N ASN A 52 -3.93 13.90 -5.65
CA ASN A 52 -5.18 14.39 -5.04
C ASN A 52 -6.27 13.32 -4.87
N LYS A 53 -6.01 12.08 -5.33
CA LYS A 53 -6.92 10.93 -5.27
C LYS A 53 -6.44 9.87 -4.28
N LEU A 54 -5.31 10.09 -3.61
CA LEU A 54 -4.81 9.15 -2.61
C LEU A 54 -5.70 9.17 -1.37
N ILE A 55 -6.27 8.02 -1.02
CA ILE A 55 -7.11 7.84 0.16
C ILE A 55 -6.37 7.07 1.26
N SER A 56 -5.63 6.04 0.89
CA SER A 56 -4.84 5.23 1.82
C SER A 56 -3.67 4.57 1.13
N ILE A 57 -2.70 4.16 1.94
CA ILE A 57 -1.58 3.30 1.53
C ILE A 57 -1.71 2.00 2.31
N THR A 58 -1.69 0.87 1.61
CA THR A 58 -1.58 -0.45 2.24
C THR A 58 -0.20 -1.01 1.94
N ASP A 59 0.57 -1.34 2.97
CA ASP A 59 1.91 -1.90 2.83
C ASP A 59 2.12 -3.03 3.85
N ASP A 60 3.22 -3.77 3.75
CA ASP A 60 3.57 -4.74 4.77
C ASP A 60 3.76 -4.09 6.15
N ASN A 61 3.79 -4.87 7.23
CA ASN A 61 3.89 -4.29 8.57
C ASN A 61 5.35 -3.97 8.97
N ALA A 62 6.15 -3.48 8.02
CA ALA A 62 7.53 -3.07 8.27
C ALA A 62 7.58 -1.66 8.89
N SER A 63 8.48 -1.47 9.87
CA SER A 63 8.65 -0.18 10.55
C SER A 63 9.04 0.96 9.60
N SER A 64 9.71 0.65 8.49
CA SER A 64 10.04 1.61 7.43
C SER A 64 8.83 2.29 6.80
N ASN A 65 7.66 1.66 6.85
CA ASN A 65 6.46 2.13 6.15
C ASN A 65 5.83 3.33 6.89
N SER A 66 6.05 3.43 8.19
CA SER A 66 5.74 4.65 8.95
C SER A 66 6.54 5.86 8.44
N THR A 67 7.83 5.67 8.12
CA THR A 67 8.69 6.71 7.57
C THR A 67 8.33 7.05 6.13
N LEU A 68 7.89 6.06 5.35
CA LEU A 68 7.31 6.25 4.02
C LEU A 68 6.06 7.13 4.09
N ALA A 69 5.09 6.75 4.92
CA ALA A 69 3.82 7.46 5.05
C ALA A 69 4.02 8.90 5.53
N SER A 70 4.86 9.12 6.54
CA SER A 70 5.21 10.48 7.00
C SER A 70 5.85 11.31 5.90
N ARG A 71 6.67 10.69 5.03
CA ARG A 71 7.26 11.39 3.88
C ARG A 71 6.19 11.78 2.85
N VAL A 72 5.23 10.90 2.58
CA VAL A 72 4.12 11.17 1.65
C VAL A 72 3.23 12.30 2.18
N GLU A 73 2.83 12.23 3.45
CA GLU A 73 2.05 13.25 4.15
C GLU A 73 2.70 14.64 4.03
N HIS A 74 4.00 14.74 4.33
CA HIS A 74 4.75 15.98 4.20
C HIS A 74 4.78 16.50 2.74
N CYS A 75 4.90 15.61 1.76
CA CYS A 75 4.98 15.99 0.35
C CYS A 75 3.63 16.38 -0.26
N LEU A 76 2.52 15.81 0.24
CA LEU A 76 1.17 16.04 -0.29
C LEU A 76 0.38 17.10 0.49
N GLY A 77 0.98 17.74 1.51
CA GLY A 77 0.41 18.94 2.13
C GLY A 77 -0.94 18.73 2.80
N GLY A 78 -1.16 17.56 3.43
CA GLY A 78 -2.38 17.27 4.19
C GLY A 78 -3.50 16.55 3.41
N ILE A 79 -3.28 16.19 2.14
CA ILE A 79 -4.17 15.29 1.39
C ILE A 79 -4.19 13.88 2.02
N PHE A 80 -3.04 13.48 2.57
CA PHE A 80 -2.82 12.19 3.21
C PHE A 80 -2.32 12.39 4.64
N GLU A 81 -2.89 11.68 5.60
CA GLU A 81 -2.57 11.66 7.01
C GLU A 81 -1.98 10.29 7.39
N ALA A 82 -0.70 10.28 7.74
CA ALA A 82 0.07 9.04 7.88
C ALA A 82 -0.48 8.11 8.98
N ASN A 83 -1.00 8.67 10.06
CA ASN A 83 -1.46 7.91 11.22
C ASN A 83 -2.80 7.21 11.01
N SER A 84 -3.66 7.75 10.15
CA SER A 84 -5.03 7.24 9.93
C SER A 84 -5.19 6.51 8.59
N GLN A 85 -4.35 6.81 7.61
CA GLN A 85 -4.47 6.31 6.23
C GLN A 85 -3.34 5.36 5.80
N LEU A 86 -2.36 5.07 6.66
CA LEU A 86 -1.46 3.93 6.48
C LEU A 86 -2.10 2.67 7.09
N LEU A 87 -2.38 1.68 6.25
CA LEU A 87 -2.98 0.41 6.63
C LEU A 87 -1.95 -0.71 6.55
N GLY A 88 -1.87 -1.53 7.59
CA GLY A 88 -1.02 -2.73 7.57
C GLY A 88 -1.61 -3.84 6.71
N CYS A 89 -0.76 -4.60 6.05
CA CYS A 89 -1.17 -5.74 5.23
C CYS A 89 -1.76 -6.86 6.10
N MET A 90 -3.04 -7.18 5.89
CA MET A 90 -3.69 -8.29 6.59
C MET A 90 -3.01 -9.63 6.29
N ALA A 91 -2.56 -9.86 5.06
CA ALA A 91 -1.85 -11.10 4.70
C ALA A 91 -0.55 -11.27 5.52
N HIS A 92 0.16 -10.17 5.79
CA HIS A 92 1.34 -10.19 6.65
C HIS A 92 0.97 -10.53 8.10
N VAL A 93 -0.09 -9.95 8.65
CA VAL A 93 -0.59 -10.27 10.00
C VAL A 93 -0.99 -11.75 10.12
N ILE A 94 -1.67 -12.30 9.11
CA ILE A 94 -2.02 -13.73 9.05
C ILE A 94 -0.76 -14.59 9.02
N ASN A 95 0.23 -14.22 8.21
CA ASN A 95 1.48 -14.95 8.13
C ASN A 95 2.25 -14.92 9.47
N LEU A 96 2.36 -13.76 10.11
CA LEU A 96 2.99 -13.63 11.44
C LEU A 96 2.30 -14.51 12.48
N THR A 97 0.97 -14.49 12.53
CA THR A 97 0.20 -15.28 13.50
C THR A 97 0.29 -16.78 13.25
N ALA A 98 0.31 -17.22 11.99
CA ALA A 98 0.54 -18.61 11.61
C ALA A 98 1.95 -19.09 12.00
N VAL A 99 2.97 -18.26 11.74
CA VAL A 99 4.37 -18.54 12.14
C VAL A 99 4.50 -18.59 13.67
N GLU A 100 3.76 -17.73 14.39
CA GLU A 100 3.70 -17.72 15.86
C GLU A 100 2.82 -18.83 16.47
N ARG A 101 2.22 -19.71 15.65
CA ARG A 101 1.33 -20.83 16.06
C ARG A 101 0.16 -20.41 16.96
N LYS A 102 -0.39 -19.21 16.76
CA LYS A 102 -1.61 -18.76 17.45
C LYS A 102 -2.84 -19.11 16.61
N THR A 103 -3.92 -19.55 17.25
CA THR A 103 -5.20 -19.77 16.56
C THR A 103 -5.71 -18.45 16.01
N VAL A 104 -5.82 -18.34 14.68
CA VAL A 104 -6.45 -17.19 14.02
C VAL A 104 -7.84 -17.60 13.59
N SER A 105 -8.86 -17.08 14.27
CA SER A 105 -10.21 -17.04 13.73
C SER A 105 -10.32 -15.86 12.76
N VAL A 106 -9.84 -16.05 11.52
CA VAL A 106 -10.13 -15.09 10.44
C VAL A 106 -11.60 -15.28 10.07
N VAL A 107 -12.47 -14.35 10.48
CA VAL A 107 -13.79 -14.21 9.85
C VAL A 107 -13.56 -13.52 8.51
N ASN A 108 -13.13 -14.30 7.53
CA ASN A 108 -13.18 -13.87 6.15
C ASN A 108 -14.63 -14.11 5.72
N ARG A 109 -15.44 -13.05 5.59
CA ARG A 109 -16.71 -13.18 4.84
C ARG A 109 -16.31 -13.30 3.37
N VAL A 110 -15.81 -14.48 3.01
CA VAL A 110 -15.65 -14.91 1.62
C VAL A 110 -17.06 -15.14 1.11
N PHE A 111 -17.59 -14.19 0.34
CA PHE A 111 -18.61 -14.53 -0.63
C PHE A 111 -17.92 -15.46 -1.64
N SER A 112 -18.09 -16.76 -1.43
CA SER A 112 -17.90 -17.74 -2.51
C SER A 112 -19.14 -17.64 -3.38
N SER A 113 -19.07 -16.84 -4.45
CA SER A 113 -19.86 -17.14 -5.63
C SER A 113 -19.09 -18.19 -6.40
N ASN A 114 -19.51 -19.45 -6.23
CA ASN A 114 -19.34 -20.46 -7.26
C ASN A 114 -19.71 -19.86 -8.61
N LEU A 115 -18.89 -20.05 -9.64
CA LEU A 115 -19.27 -20.29 -11.03
C LEU A 115 -18.00 -20.57 -11.85
N TYR A 116 -17.77 -21.88 -12.02
CA TYR A 116 -16.85 -22.60 -12.92
C TYR A 116 -15.34 -22.36 -12.81
#